data_AF-A0A453EUP9-F1
#
_entry.id   AF-A0A453EUP9-F1
#
_cell.length_a   1.000
_cell.length_b   1.000
_cell.length_c   1.000
_cell.angle_alpha   90.00
_cell.angle_beta   90.00
_cell.angle_gamma   90.00
#
_symmetry.space_group_name_H-M   'P 1'
#
loop_
_entity.id
_entity.type
_entity.pdbx_description
1 polymer ?
#
loop_
_entity_poly.entity_id
_entity_poly.type
_entity_poly.pdbx_seq_one_letter_code
_entity_poly.pdbx_strand_id
1 'polypeptide(L)'
;RLKIFVPITILAFLVLVPVNWTNDTLEGLKVEHSDIDKLSISNIPFGSKRFIAHLTMAYVFTFWTCYVLLREYEIVATMRLRFLASEKRRPDQFTVLVRNIPPDPDESIGELAEHFFLVNHPDHYLTHQVVYNANKLAKLVKEKKKMQNWLDYYQLKYERNTSKRPTVKTGFLGCFGSKVDAVEHCASEIERIEKE
;
A
#
# COMPACT_ATOMS: atom_id res chain seq x y z
N ARG A 1 -8.99 2.62 -17.21
CA ARG A 1 -8.38 1.46 -17.91
C ARG A 1 -9.21 1.06 -19.14
N LEU A 2 -10.48 0.66 -19.01
CA LEU A 2 -11.33 0.34 -20.18
C LEU A 2 -11.46 1.48 -21.20
N LYS A 3 -11.61 2.73 -20.73
CA LYS A 3 -11.69 3.93 -21.60
C LYS A 3 -10.46 4.14 -22.51
N ILE A 4 -9.30 3.63 -22.11
CA ILE A 4 -8.05 3.73 -22.89
C ILE A 4 -7.98 2.55 -23.87
N PHE A 5 -8.13 1.32 -23.36
CA PHE A 5 -7.88 0.12 -24.14
C PHE A 5 -8.98 -0.21 -25.15
N VAL A 6 -10.26 0.05 -24.87
CA VAL A 6 -11.36 -0.28 -25.79
C VAL A 6 -11.18 0.35 -27.19
N PRO A 7 -11.00 1.68 -27.33
CA PRO A 7 -10.81 2.29 -28.66
C PRO A 7 -9.49 1.87 -29.31
N ILE A 8 -8.43 1.69 -28.54
CA ILE A 8 -7.12 1.21 -29.04
C ILE A 8 -7.26 -0.20 -29.61
N THR A 9 -7.93 -1.11 -28.90
CA THR A 9 -8.13 -2.50 -29.34
C THR A 9 -8.99 -2.56 -30.61
N ILE A 10 -10.06 -1.77 -30.69
CA ILE A 10 -10.89 -1.71 -31.90
C ILE A 10 -10.06 -1.20 -33.09
N LEU A 11 -9.28 -0.14 -32.90
CA LEU A 11 -8.45 0.43 -33.96
C LEU A 11 -7.31 -0.52 -34.38
N ALA A 12 -6.67 -1.18 -33.41
CA ALA A 12 -5.64 -2.20 -33.67
C ALA A 12 -6.20 -3.37 -34.49
N PHE A 13 -7.41 -3.84 -34.14
CA PHE A 13 -8.05 -4.94 -34.84
C PHE A 13 -8.48 -4.54 -36.27
N LEU A 14 -8.93 -3.32 -36.49
CA LEU A 14 -9.34 -2.86 -37.83
C LEU A 14 -8.15 -2.55 -38.75
N VAL A 15 -7.02 -2.10 -38.20
CA VAL A 15 -5.88 -1.62 -39.00
C VAL A 15 -4.71 -2.59 -38.98
N LEU A 16 -4.20 -2.96 -37.81
CA LEU A 16 -2.97 -3.75 -37.70
C LEU A 16 -3.19 -5.23 -38.08
N VAL A 17 -4.34 -5.81 -37.73
CA VAL A 17 -4.64 -7.21 -38.06
C VAL A 17 -4.67 -7.46 -39.57
N PRO A 18 -5.41 -6.69 -40.39
CA PRO A 18 -5.36 -6.86 -41.86
C PRO A 18 -3.98 -6.55 -42.46
N VAL A 19 -3.27 -5.53 -41.93
CA VAL A 19 -1.94 -5.16 -42.42
C VAL A 19 -0.91 -6.26 -42.17
N ASN A 20 -1.01 -6.97 -41.04
CA ASN A 20 -0.11 -8.06 -40.68
C ASN A 20 -0.51 -9.38 -41.35
N TRP A 21 -1.81 -9.65 -41.50
CA TRP A 21 -2.30 -10.90 -42.12
C TRP A 21 -2.09 -10.97 -43.63
N THR A 22 -2.14 -9.84 -44.34
CA THR A 22 -1.98 -9.79 -45.81
C THR A 22 -0.54 -9.99 -46.29
N ASN A 23 0.28 -10.66 -45.48
CA ASN A 23 1.68 -10.90 -45.78
C ASN A 23 2.04 -12.35 -45.49
N ASP A 24 2.75 -12.97 -46.42
CA ASP A 24 3.13 -14.38 -46.32
C ASP A 24 4.65 -14.54 -46.08
N THR A 25 5.26 -13.51 -45.48
CA THR A 25 6.73 -13.45 -45.32
C THR A 25 7.22 -14.54 -44.38
N LEU A 26 6.47 -14.85 -43.32
CA LEU A 26 6.81 -15.93 -42.40
C LEU A 26 6.69 -17.33 -43.04
N GLU A 27 5.78 -17.51 -44.01
CA GLU A 27 5.58 -18.81 -44.69
C GLU A 27 6.75 -19.17 -45.63
N GLY A 28 7.49 -18.17 -46.10
CA GLY A 28 8.70 -18.36 -46.91
C GLY A 28 10.00 -18.52 -46.11
N LEU A 29 9.98 -18.31 -44.79
CA LEU A 29 11.15 -18.37 -43.92
C LEU A 29 11.19 -19.71 -43.18
N LYS A 30 12.35 -20.39 -43.17
CA LYS A 30 12.58 -21.61 -42.37
C LYS A 30 12.79 -21.28 -40.89
N VAL A 31 11.83 -20.60 -40.28
CA VAL A 31 11.85 -20.21 -38.85
C VAL A 31 10.63 -20.81 -38.18
N GLU A 32 10.78 -21.38 -36.98
CA GLU A 32 9.63 -21.83 -36.20
C GLU A 32 8.73 -20.63 -35.86
N HIS A 33 7.47 -20.70 -36.29
CA HIS A 33 6.50 -19.65 -36.09
C HIS A 33 5.18 -20.23 -35.58
N SER A 34 4.46 -19.47 -34.75
CA SER A 34 3.09 -19.76 -34.37
C SER A 34 2.08 -18.97 -35.23
N ASP A 35 0.81 -19.37 -35.24
CA ASP A 35 -0.24 -18.64 -35.96
C ASP A 35 -0.45 -17.21 -35.41
N ILE A 36 -0.04 -16.94 -34.17
CA ILE A 36 -0.09 -15.62 -33.54
C ILE A 36 1.02 -14.71 -34.09
N ASP A 37 2.16 -15.28 -34.49
CA ASP A 37 3.29 -14.51 -35.04
C ASP A 37 2.95 -13.93 -36.42
N LYS A 38 2.02 -14.55 -37.16
CA LYS A 38 1.47 -14.02 -38.41
C LYS A 38 0.69 -12.70 -38.20
N LEU A 39 0.15 -12.48 -37.01
CA LEU A 39 -0.60 -11.28 -36.63
C LEU A 39 0.28 -10.17 -36.01
N SER A 40 1.58 -10.43 -35.86
CA SER A 40 2.54 -9.51 -35.25
C SER A 40 3.41 -8.82 -36.30
N ILE A 41 4.20 -7.84 -35.86
CA ILE A 41 5.21 -7.15 -36.68
C ILE A 41 6.28 -8.11 -37.24
N SER A 42 6.44 -9.29 -36.62
CA SER A 42 7.31 -10.37 -37.07
C SER A 42 7.00 -10.83 -38.50
N ASN A 43 5.76 -10.68 -38.96
CA ASN A 43 5.35 -11.05 -40.31
C ASN A 43 5.59 -9.92 -41.35
N ILE A 44 6.30 -8.83 -41.00
CA ILE A 44 6.60 -7.72 -41.93
C ILE A 44 8.10 -7.73 -42.31
N PRO A 45 8.47 -7.77 -43.60
CA PRO A 45 9.86 -7.79 -44.03
C PRO A 45 10.49 -6.40 -43.89
N PHE A 46 11.81 -6.39 -43.70
CA PHE A 46 12.62 -5.18 -43.66
C PHE A 46 12.47 -4.38 -44.97
N GLY A 47 12.28 -3.06 -44.85
CA GLY A 47 12.07 -2.16 -46.00
C GLY A 47 10.62 -2.08 -46.52
N SER A 48 9.68 -2.80 -45.89
CA SER A 48 8.26 -2.72 -46.27
C SER A 48 7.62 -1.39 -45.88
N LYS A 49 6.84 -0.80 -46.79
CA LYS A 49 6.01 0.39 -46.53
C LYS A 49 4.96 0.16 -45.43
N ARG A 50 4.65 -1.10 -45.09
CA ARG A 50 3.70 -1.47 -44.02
C ARG A 50 4.20 -1.13 -42.61
N PHE A 51 5.51 -1.01 -42.41
CA PHE A 51 6.07 -0.57 -41.12
C PHE A 51 5.63 0.86 -40.74
N ILE A 52 5.35 1.70 -41.74
CA ILE A 52 4.81 3.05 -41.55
C ILE A 52 3.45 3.00 -40.83
N ALA A 53 2.63 1.97 -41.08
CA ALA A 53 1.35 1.80 -40.39
C ALA A 53 1.55 1.54 -38.89
N HIS A 54 2.51 0.70 -38.51
CA HIS A 54 2.87 0.45 -37.10
C HIS A 54 3.40 1.71 -36.41
N LEU A 55 4.30 2.44 -37.08
CA LEU A 55 4.84 3.70 -36.55
C LEU A 55 3.73 4.75 -36.36
N THR A 56 2.86 4.91 -37.35
CA THR A 56 1.71 5.85 -37.28
C THR A 56 0.76 5.45 -36.15
N MET A 57 0.44 4.17 -36.04
CA MET A 57 -0.43 3.64 -34.98
C MET A 57 0.17 3.84 -33.59
N ALA A 58 1.49 3.69 -33.43
CA ALA A 58 2.16 3.98 -32.17
C ALA A 58 1.96 5.45 -31.75
N TYR A 59 2.15 6.41 -32.66
CA TYR A 59 1.89 7.83 -32.36
C TYR A 59 0.42 8.09 -32.01
N VAL A 60 -0.52 7.49 -32.74
CA VAL A 60 -1.96 7.62 -32.47
C VAL A 60 -2.30 7.07 -31.07
N PHE A 61 -1.77 5.90 -30.72
CA PHE A 61 -2.01 5.27 -29.42
C PHE A 61 -1.40 6.08 -28.28
N THR A 62 -0.17 6.57 -28.43
CA THR A 62 0.48 7.42 -27.43
C THR A 62 -0.29 8.72 -27.25
N PHE A 63 -0.65 9.40 -28.34
CA PHE A 63 -1.42 10.64 -28.28
C PHE A 63 -2.78 10.44 -27.61
N TRP A 64 -3.54 9.42 -28.03
CA TRP A 64 -4.83 9.09 -27.45
C TRP A 64 -4.73 8.76 -25.95
N THR A 65 -3.73 7.96 -25.57
CA THR A 65 -3.51 7.59 -24.17
C THR A 65 -3.17 8.83 -23.34
N CYS A 66 -2.26 9.68 -23.80
CA CYS A 66 -1.93 10.93 -23.11
C CYS A 66 -3.14 11.86 -22.99
N TYR A 67 -3.95 11.99 -24.04
CA TYR A 67 -5.18 12.79 -24.02
C TYR A 67 -6.18 12.29 -22.98
N VAL A 68 -6.47 10.98 -22.96
CA VAL A 68 -7.38 10.39 -21.98
C VAL A 68 -6.83 10.53 -20.56
N LEU A 69 -5.52 10.34 -20.37
CA LEU A 69 -4.88 10.52 -19.07
C LEU A 69 -5.00 11.96 -18.57
N LEU A 70 -4.77 12.95 -19.43
CA LEU A 70 -4.91 14.37 -19.08
C LEU A 70 -6.35 14.69 -18.63
N ARG A 71 -7.33 14.21 -19.39
CA ARG A 71 -8.76 14.40 -19.07
C ARG A 71 -9.18 13.73 -17.77
N GLU A 72 -8.76 12.48 -17.56
CA GLU A 72 -9.06 11.76 -16.32
C GLU A 72 -8.35 12.40 -15.12
N TYR A 73 -7.12 12.89 -15.29
CA TYR A 73 -6.40 13.63 -14.26
C TYR A 73 -7.15 14.90 -13.85
N GLU A 74 -7.62 15.69 -14.81
CA GLU A 74 -8.44 16.89 -14.57
C GLU A 74 -9.71 16.56 -13.75
N ILE A 75 -10.40 15.48 -14.12
CA ILE A 75 -11.61 15.02 -13.42
C ILE A 75 -11.28 14.59 -11.99
N VAL A 76 -10.23 13.79 -11.79
CA VAL A 76 -9.80 13.34 -10.45
C VAL A 76 -9.35 14.52 -9.59
N ALA A 77 -8.59 15.47 -10.14
CA ALA A 77 -8.16 16.66 -9.42
C ALA A 77 -9.38 17.50 -8.98
N THR A 78 -10.34 17.70 -9.88
CA THR A 78 -11.58 18.45 -9.57
C THR A 78 -12.40 17.74 -8.49
N MET A 79 -12.59 16.43 -8.59
CA MET A 79 -13.29 15.64 -7.56
C MET A 79 -12.56 15.73 -6.22
N ARG A 80 -11.23 15.64 -6.22
CA ARG A 80 -10.40 15.75 -5.01
C ARG A 80 -10.55 17.12 -4.35
N LEU A 81 -10.53 18.21 -5.13
CA LEU A 81 -10.70 19.56 -4.59
C LEU A 81 -12.10 19.78 -4.00
N ARG A 82 -13.15 19.30 -4.68
CA ARG A 82 -14.52 19.33 -4.15
C ARG A 82 -14.65 18.54 -2.86
N PHE A 83 -14.08 17.33 -2.83
CA PHE A 83 -14.05 16.50 -1.64
C PHE A 83 -13.35 17.22 -0.47
N LEU A 84 -12.15 17.76 -0.72
CA LEU A 84 -11.36 18.46 0.29
C LEU A 84 -12.09 19.69 0.86
N ALA A 85 -12.80 20.44 0.02
CA ALA A 85 -13.59 21.60 0.45
C ALA A 85 -14.84 21.21 1.27
N SER A 86 -15.39 20.02 1.05
CA SER A 86 -16.57 19.51 1.77
C SER A 86 -16.27 18.71 3.03
N GLU A 87 -14.99 18.37 3.25
CA GLU A 87 -14.57 17.49 4.33
C GLU A 87 -14.76 18.16 5.71
N LYS A 88 -15.15 17.37 6.72
CA LYS A 88 -15.23 17.86 8.10
C LYS A 88 -13.84 18.18 8.65
N ARG A 89 -13.77 19.02 9.68
CA ARG A 89 -12.52 19.32 10.39
C ARG A 89 -11.92 18.03 10.96
N ARG A 90 -10.67 17.75 10.62
CA ARG A 90 -9.92 16.58 11.12
C ARG A 90 -8.53 17.01 11.59
N PRO A 91 -7.91 16.31 12.54
CA PRO A 91 -6.61 16.70 13.09
C PRO A 91 -5.48 16.71 12.05
N ASP A 92 -5.58 15.96 10.96
CA ASP A 92 -4.59 15.95 9.86
C ASP A 92 -4.52 17.28 9.10
N GLN A 93 -5.57 18.11 9.17
CA GLN A 93 -5.59 19.44 8.54
C GLN A 93 -4.86 20.51 9.38
N PHE A 94 -4.69 20.27 10.68
CA PHE A 94 -4.11 21.24 11.64
C PHE A 94 -2.79 20.77 12.25
N THR A 95 -2.44 19.50 12.09
CA THR A 95 -1.20 18.91 12.64
C THR A 95 -0.14 18.79 11.56
N VAL A 96 1.01 19.44 11.75
CA VAL A 96 2.16 19.33 10.85
C VAL A 96 3.23 18.43 11.48
N LEU A 97 3.79 17.52 10.69
CA LEU A 97 4.90 16.67 11.12
C LEU A 97 6.23 17.35 10.83
N VAL A 98 6.90 17.84 11.88
CA VAL A 98 8.25 18.41 11.81
C VAL A 98 9.27 17.29 12.05
N ARG A 99 10.32 17.24 11.23
CA ARG A 99 11.41 16.24 11.32
C ARG A 99 12.76 16.93 11.30
N ASN A 100 13.79 16.24 11.79
CA ASN A 100 15.18 16.70 11.80
C ASN A 100 15.39 18.01 12.58
N ILE A 101 14.81 18.09 13.78
CA ILE A 101 15.08 19.19 14.71
C ILE A 101 16.55 19.08 15.15
N PRO A 102 17.35 20.16 15.05
CA PRO A 102 18.74 20.13 15.46
C PRO A 102 18.85 19.87 16.98
N PRO A 103 19.84 19.08 17.42
CA PRO A 103 20.09 18.91 18.84
C PRO A 103 20.67 20.20 19.42
N ASP A 104 20.11 20.65 20.53
CA ASP A 104 20.61 21.78 21.31
C ASP A 104 21.19 21.27 22.64
N PRO A 105 22.36 21.77 23.08
CA PRO A 105 22.95 21.36 24.35
C PRO A 105 22.25 21.92 25.59
N ASP A 106 21.54 23.05 25.46
CA ASP A 106 20.98 23.81 26.57
C ASP A 106 19.45 23.61 26.70
N GLU A 107 18.75 23.37 25.58
CA GLU A 107 17.29 23.20 25.54
C GLU A 107 16.85 21.77 25.16
N SER A 108 15.75 21.30 25.76
CA SER A 108 15.11 20.07 25.28
C SER A 108 14.43 20.27 23.92
N ILE A 109 14.24 19.19 23.15
CA ILE A 109 13.59 19.24 21.83
C ILE A 109 12.18 19.88 21.90
N GLY A 110 11.47 19.69 23.01
CA GLY A 110 10.15 20.28 23.22
C GLY A 110 10.20 21.79 23.43
N GLU A 111 11.10 22.26 24.31
CA GLU A 111 11.31 23.69 24.57
C GLU A 111 11.79 24.42 23.32
N LEU A 112 12.76 23.83 22.60
CA LEU A 112 13.27 24.40 21.36
C LEU A 112 12.17 24.55 20.29
N ALA A 113 11.32 23.52 20.14
CA ALA A 113 10.20 23.58 19.22
C ALA A 113 9.18 24.65 19.64
N GLU A 114 8.82 24.69 20.92
CA GLU A 114 7.91 25.69 21.48
C GLU A 114 8.42 27.11 21.27
N HIS A 115 9.66 27.39 21.65
CA HIS A 115 10.30 28.69 21.44
C HIS A 115 10.30 29.08 19.96
N PHE A 116 10.70 28.18 19.06
CA PHE A 116 10.71 28.43 17.63
C PHE A 116 9.31 28.79 17.09
N PHE A 117 8.27 28.04 17.46
CA PHE A 117 6.92 28.28 16.95
C PHE A 117 6.26 29.51 17.58
N LEU A 118 6.53 29.82 18.85
CA LEU A 118 6.03 31.04 19.48
C LEU A 118 6.65 32.29 18.87
N VAL A 119 7.94 32.27 18.53
CA VAL A 119 8.61 33.41 17.90
C VAL A 119 8.18 33.60 16.44
N ASN A 120 8.09 32.52 15.66
CA ASN A 120 7.81 32.62 14.22
C ASN A 120 6.32 32.61 13.86
N HIS A 121 5.49 31.96 14.68
CA HIS A 121 4.06 31.74 14.41
C HIS A 121 3.18 31.95 15.65
N PRO A 122 3.26 33.11 16.33
CA PRO A 122 2.59 33.35 17.61
C PRO A 122 1.07 33.16 17.55
N ASP A 123 0.43 33.64 16.49
CA ASP A 123 -1.04 33.63 16.38
C ASP A 123 -1.62 32.28 15.95
N HIS A 124 -0.78 31.35 15.47
CA HIS A 124 -1.22 30.08 14.88
C HIS A 124 -0.75 28.85 15.65
N TYR A 125 0.28 29.01 16.50
CA TYR A 125 0.78 27.94 17.33
C TYR A 125 -0.23 27.59 18.42
N LEU A 126 -0.59 26.30 18.51
CA LEU A 126 -1.51 25.79 19.53
C LEU A 126 -0.78 24.92 20.54
N THR A 127 -0.12 23.86 20.07
CA THR A 127 0.58 22.89 20.90
C THR A 127 1.51 22.05 20.04
N HIS A 128 2.45 21.36 20.66
CA HIS A 128 3.31 20.38 20.02
C HIS A 128 3.32 19.07 20.83
N GLN A 129 3.64 17.96 20.15
CA GLN A 129 3.84 16.67 20.78
C GLN A 129 5.18 16.11 20.33
N VAL A 130 6.12 15.97 21.27
CA VAL A 130 7.41 15.36 20.98
C VAL A 130 7.23 13.86 20.74
N VAL A 131 7.84 13.36 19.67
CA VAL A 131 7.82 11.94 19.30
C VAL A 131 9.07 11.26 19.86
N TYR A 132 8.85 10.31 20.77
CA TYR A 132 9.91 9.51 21.38
C TYR A 132 10.04 8.14 20.71
N ASN A 133 11.20 7.50 20.86
CA ASN A 133 11.40 6.11 20.43
C ASN A 133 10.61 5.15 21.34
N ALA A 134 9.35 4.95 21.00
CA ALA A 134 8.45 4.06 21.71
C ALA A 134 8.48 2.61 21.16
N ASN A 135 9.50 2.19 20.40
CA ASN A 135 9.51 0.87 19.78
C ASN A 135 9.49 -0.28 20.80
N LYS A 136 10.27 -0.18 21.88
CA LYS A 136 10.27 -1.17 22.98
C LYS A 136 8.90 -1.20 23.66
N LEU A 137 8.37 -0.02 24.00
CA LEU A 137 7.05 0.12 24.63
C LEU A 137 5.92 -0.44 23.74
N ALA A 138 5.93 -0.10 22.45
CA ALA A 138 4.95 -0.58 21.48
C ALA A 138 4.98 -2.10 21.35
N LYS A 139 6.17 -2.72 21.43
CA LYS A 139 6.31 -4.18 21.47
C LYS A 139 5.67 -4.77 22.73
N LEU A 140 5.95 -4.22 23.92
CA LEU A 140 5.34 -4.66 25.17
C LEU A 140 3.81 -4.51 25.14
N VAL A 141 3.28 -3.38 24.67
CA VAL A 141 1.83 -3.17 24.53
C VAL A 141 1.21 -4.18 23.56
N LYS A 142 1.88 -4.51 22.46
CA LYS A 142 1.42 -5.52 21.50
C LYS A 142 1.41 -6.92 22.12
N GLU A 143 2.44 -7.27 22.88
CA GLU A 143 2.53 -8.53 23.62
C GLU A 143 1.44 -8.64 24.69
N LYS A 144 1.21 -7.58 25.48
CA LYS A 144 0.11 -7.49 26.44
C LYS A 144 -1.24 -7.72 25.77
N LYS A 145 -1.53 -7.02 24.67
CA LYS A 145 -2.79 -7.21 23.90
C LYS A 145 -2.95 -8.65 23.42
N LYS A 146 -1.87 -9.28 22.97
CA LYS A 146 -1.89 -10.69 22.56
C LYS A 146 -2.19 -11.60 23.75
N MET A 147 -1.58 -11.38 24.90
CA MET A 147 -1.85 -12.17 26.11
C MET A 147 -3.28 -11.97 26.61
N GLN A 148 -3.81 -10.74 26.55
CA GLN A 148 -5.20 -10.46 26.87
C GLN A 148 -6.16 -11.27 25.96
N ASN A 149 -5.93 -11.28 24.65
CA ASN A 149 -6.75 -12.07 23.73
C ASN A 149 -6.72 -13.58 24.05
N TRP A 150 -5.56 -14.10 24.50
CA TRP A 150 -5.44 -15.49 24.95
C TRP A 150 -6.18 -15.74 26.26
N LEU A 151 -6.08 -14.81 27.21
CA LEU A 151 -6.82 -14.86 28.47
C LEU A 151 -8.32 -14.93 28.20
N ASP A 152 -8.84 -14.02 27.36
CA ASP A 152 -10.25 -13.99 26.96
C ASP A 152 -10.66 -15.31 26.29
N TYR A 153 -9.82 -15.85 25.39
CA TYR A 153 -10.07 -17.16 24.76
C TYR A 153 -10.19 -18.30 25.78
N TYR A 154 -9.28 -18.37 26.75
CA TYR A 154 -9.28 -19.44 27.74
C TYR A 154 -10.43 -19.30 28.74
N GLN A 155 -10.79 -18.07 29.12
CA GLN A 155 -11.96 -17.80 29.94
C GLN A 155 -13.24 -18.25 29.24
N LEU A 156 -13.47 -17.83 27.98
CA LEU A 156 -14.62 -18.25 27.18
C LEU A 156 -14.68 -19.77 27.00
N LYS A 157 -13.52 -20.42 26.84
CA LYS A 157 -13.44 -21.88 26.73
C LYS A 157 -13.85 -22.59 28.02
N TYR A 158 -13.51 -22.02 29.17
CA TYR A 158 -13.91 -22.54 30.48
C TYR A 158 -15.40 -22.30 30.76
N GLU A 159 -15.92 -21.11 30.46
CA GLU A 159 -17.35 -20.79 30.61
C GLU A 159 -18.25 -21.73 29.80
N ARG A 160 -17.81 -22.10 28.58
CA ARG A 160 -18.54 -23.08 27.75
C ARG A 160 -18.51 -24.50 28.30
N ASN A 161 -17.49 -24.86 29.08
CA ASN A 161 -17.36 -26.19 29.66
C ASN A 161 -16.68 -26.14 31.02
N THR A 162 -17.49 -25.89 32.06
CA THR A 162 -17.04 -25.72 33.44
C THR A 162 -16.42 -26.99 34.04
N SER A 163 -16.63 -28.16 33.43
CA SER A 163 -16.11 -29.43 33.92
C SER A 163 -14.58 -29.58 33.78
N LYS A 164 -13.93 -28.82 32.89
CA LYS A 164 -12.48 -28.95 32.63
C LYS A 164 -11.82 -27.58 32.50
N ARG A 165 -10.89 -27.27 33.40
CA ARG A 165 -10.09 -26.04 33.33
C ARG A 165 -9.05 -26.14 32.19
N PRO A 166 -8.93 -25.12 31.32
CA PRO A 166 -7.96 -25.15 30.23
C PRO A 166 -6.54 -25.10 30.77
N THR A 167 -5.67 -25.97 30.23
CA THR A 167 -4.26 -26.04 30.61
C THR A 167 -3.36 -25.77 29.40
N VAL A 168 -2.23 -25.13 29.66
CA VAL A 168 -1.15 -24.88 28.68
C VAL A 168 0.15 -25.49 29.19
N LYS A 169 1.07 -25.77 28.28
CA LYS A 169 2.43 -26.18 28.65
C LYS A 169 3.37 -24.98 28.50
N THR A 170 4.29 -24.84 29.44
CA THR A 170 5.20 -23.68 29.55
C THR A 170 6.38 -23.68 28.57
N GLY A 171 6.69 -24.80 27.93
CA GLY A 171 7.88 -24.95 27.07
C GLY A 171 7.64 -24.62 25.60
N PHE A 172 8.67 -24.92 24.79
CA PHE A 172 8.74 -24.54 23.38
C PHE A 172 7.50 -24.99 22.58
N LEU A 173 6.89 -24.03 21.85
CA LEU A 173 5.68 -24.18 21.03
C LEU A 173 4.44 -24.75 21.77
N GLY A 174 4.44 -24.74 23.11
CA GLY A 174 3.37 -25.36 23.90
C GLY A 174 3.39 -26.89 23.88
N CYS A 175 4.48 -27.51 23.41
CA CYS A 175 4.61 -28.96 23.30
C CYS A 175 5.36 -29.59 24.48
N PHE A 176 6.33 -28.88 25.05
CA PHE A 176 7.22 -29.34 26.12
C PHE A 176 6.95 -28.58 27.43
N GLY A 177 7.38 -29.12 28.58
CA GLY A 177 7.25 -28.46 29.88
C GLY A 177 6.06 -28.90 30.75
N SER A 178 5.97 -28.31 31.95
CA SER A 178 4.92 -28.58 32.93
C SER A 178 3.57 -28.05 32.46
N LYS A 179 2.50 -28.78 32.79
CA LYS A 179 1.13 -28.33 32.53
C LYS A 179 0.74 -27.33 33.62
N VAL A 180 0.41 -26.12 33.22
CA VAL A 180 -0.06 -25.04 34.09
C VAL A 180 -1.44 -24.59 33.65
N ASP A 181 -2.14 -23.90 34.55
CA ASP A 181 -3.43 -23.31 34.22
C ASP A 181 -3.29 -22.20 33.18
N ALA A 182 -4.10 -22.26 32.12
CA ALA A 182 -3.99 -21.33 31.01
C ALA A 182 -4.41 -19.91 31.37
N VAL A 183 -5.39 -19.76 32.27
CA VAL A 183 -5.90 -18.45 32.71
C VAL A 183 -4.91 -17.81 33.66
N GLU A 184 -4.43 -18.57 34.65
CA GLU A 184 -3.41 -18.13 35.61
C GLU A 184 -2.12 -17.71 34.90
N HIS A 185 -1.66 -18.51 33.92
CA HIS A 185 -0.44 -18.22 33.17
C HIS A 185 -0.56 -16.94 32.33
N CYS A 186 -1.68 -16.74 31.64
CA CYS A 186 -1.88 -15.51 30.88
C CYS A 186 -1.97 -14.29 31.82
N ALA A 187 -2.63 -14.41 32.97
CA ALA A 187 -2.71 -13.35 33.97
C ALA A 187 -1.33 -12.99 34.53
N SER A 188 -0.51 -13.98 34.87
CA SER A 188 0.85 -13.75 35.37
C SER A 188 1.76 -13.10 34.33
N GLU A 189 1.62 -13.48 33.05
CA GLU A 189 2.38 -12.86 31.96
C GLU A 189 1.96 -11.41 31.70
N ILE A 190 0.66 -11.11 31.83
CA ILE A 190 0.17 -9.72 31.75
C ILE A 190 0.76 -8.91 32.90
N GLU A 191 0.74 -9.41 34.13
CA GLU A 191 1.32 -8.72 35.29
C GLU A 191 2.83 -8.50 35.12
N ARG A 192 3.55 -9.47 34.56
CA ARG A 192 4.98 -9.32 34.22
C ARG A 192 5.20 -8.20 33.21
N ILE A 193 4.41 -8.17 32.14
CA ILE A 193 4.52 -7.14 31.09
C ILE A 193 4.13 -5.75 31.63
N GLU A 194 3.18 -5.66 32.56
CA GLU A 194 2.79 -4.39 33.18
C GLU A 194 3.86 -3.81 34.14
N LYS A 195 4.71 -4.66 34.70
CA LYS A 195 5.84 -4.25 35.55
C LYS A 195 7.08 -3.82 34.76
N GLU A 196 7.19 -4.22 33.49
CA GLU A 196 8.31 -3.90 32.57
C GLU A 196 8.16 -2.53 31.88
#